data_AF-A0A2I5HFT2-F1
#
_entry.id   AF-A0A2I5HFT2-F1
#
_cell.length_a   1.000
_cell.length_b   1.000
_cell.length_c   1.000
_cell.angle_alpha   90.00
_cell.angle_beta   90.00
_cell.angle_gamma   90.00
#
_symmetry.space_group_name_H-M   'P 1'
#
loop_
_entity.id
_entity.type
_entity.pdbx_description
1 polymer ?
#
loop_
_entity_poly.entity_id
_entity_poly.type
_entity_poly.pdbx_seq_one_letter_code
_entity_poly.pdbx_strand_id
1 'polypeptide(L)'
;MATTPAKKHPKSEIPQLSYDCRRKIYRAQMVALHLHLDLLAVDFNAIPVYLPHLLSYIHDDIETIDKELISLGLFDEAMGKRPRKPDAK
;
A
#
# COMPACT_ATOMS: atom_id res chain seq x y z
N MET A 1 9.50 -46.23 -1.52
CA MET A 1 8.55 -45.13 -1.74
C MET A 1 8.90 -44.00 -0.77
N ALA A 2 9.34 -42.84 -1.27
CA ALA A 2 9.65 -41.69 -0.44
C ALA A 2 8.36 -40.86 -0.27
N THR A 3 7.83 -40.82 0.96
CA THR A 3 6.70 -39.95 1.30
C THR A 3 7.21 -38.53 1.49
N THR A 4 6.86 -37.64 0.56
CA THR A 4 7.10 -36.20 0.68
C THR A 4 6.31 -35.67 1.89
N PRO A 5 6.93 -34.94 2.83
CA PRO A 5 6.17 -34.35 3.93
C PRO A 5 5.32 -33.21 3.34
N ALA A 6 4.00 -33.36 3.42
CA ALA A 6 3.07 -32.28 3.16
C ALA A 6 3.41 -31.11 4.11
N LYS A 7 3.70 -29.93 3.56
CA LYS A 7 3.88 -28.70 4.34
C LYS A 7 2.61 -28.49 5.18
N LYS A 8 2.70 -28.78 6.47
CA LYS A 8 1.70 -28.40 7.46
C LYS A 8 1.78 -26.88 7.60
N HIS A 9 0.97 -26.15 6.83
CA HIS A 9 0.69 -24.76 7.17
C HIS A 9 -0.15 -24.79 8.47
N PRO A 10 0.34 -24.21 9.58
CA PRO A 10 -0.46 -24.15 10.79
C PRO A 10 -1.71 -23.32 10.51
N LYS A 11 -2.86 -23.84 10.93
CA LYS A 11 -4.15 -23.15 10.86
C LYS A 11 -4.07 -21.87 11.72
N SER A 12 -4.51 -20.76 11.11
CA SER A 12 -4.86 -19.46 11.71
C SER A 12 -3.73 -18.49 12.13
N GLU A 13 -2.66 -18.36 11.35
CA GLU A 13 -1.88 -17.12 11.41
C GLU A 13 -2.60 -16.06 10.57
N ILE A 14 -3.09 -14.99 11.22
CA ILE A 14 -3.65 -13.83 10.55
C ILE A 14 -2.64 -13.38 9.48
N PRO A 15 -3.01 -13.28 8.19
CA PRO A 15 -2.08 -12.89 7.14
C PRO A 15 -1.37 -11.59 7.51
N GLN A 16 -0.05 -11.62 7.56
CA GLN A 16 0.78 -10.45 7.88
C GLN A 16 1.40 -9.89 6.60
N LEU A 17 1.50 -8.56 6.54
CA LEU A 17 2.31 -7.90 5.54
C LEU A 17 3.79 -8.31 5.68
N SER A 18 4.48 -8.38 4.55
CA SER A 18 5.93 -8.50 4.51
C SER A 18 6.60 -7.37 5.29
N TYR A 19 7.82 -7.65 5.76
CA TYR A 19 8.70 -6.65 6.33
C TYR A 19 8.88 -5.45 5.38
N ASP A 20 8.99 -5.72 4.07
CA ASP A 20 9.17 -4.68 3.06
C ASP A 20 7.95 -3.76 2.97
N CYS A 21 6.72 -4.29 2.94
CA CYS A 21 5.52 -3.43 2.94
C CYS A 21 5.31 -2.73 4.28
N ARG A 22 5.66 -3.34 5.41
CA ARG A 22 5.70 -2.64 6.71
C ARG A 22 6.66 -1.45 6.70
N ARG A 23 7.83 -1.60 6.07
CA ARG A 23 8.80 -0.51 5.90
C ARG A 23 8.28 0.58 4.97
N LYS A 24 7.58 0.22 3.89
CA LYS A 24 6.94 1.18 2.97
C LYS A 24 5.83 1.99 3.66
N ILE A 25 4.98 1.36 4.46
CA ILE A 25 3.99 2.05 5.29
C ILE A 25 4.65 3.08 6.19
N TYR A 26 5.69 2.68 6.93
CA TYR A 26 6.42 3.60 7.79
C TYR A 26 7.00 4.77 7.01
N ARG A 27 7.58 4.50 5.83
CA ARG A 27 8.10 5.56 4.96
C ARG A 27 7.01 6.53 4.53
N ALA A 28 5.85 6.05 4.09
CA ALA A 28 4.73 6.89 3.69
C ALA A 28 4.26 7.78 4.86
N GLN A 29 4.20 7.25 6.09
CA GLN A 29 3.90 8.04 7.29
C GLN A 29 4.93 9.14 7.53
N MET A 30 6.23 8.82 7.44
CA MET A 30 7.29 9.80 7.63
C MET A 30 7.27 10.88 6.55
N VAL A 31 7.05 10.51 5.28
CA VAL A 31 6.94 11.45 4.16
C VAL A 31 5.73 12.36 4.33
N ALA A 32 4.57 11.83 4.69
CA ALA A 32 3.37 12.63 4.92
C ALA A 32 3.58 13.65 6.06
N LEU A 33 4.20 13.24 7.16
CA LEU A 33 4.52 14.13 8.28
C LEU A 33 5.47 15.25 7.86
N HIS A 34 6.59 14.91 7.22
CA HIS A 34 7.58 15.91 6.82
C HIS A 34 7.03 16.85 5.75
N LEU A 35 6.29 16.32 4.77
CA LEU A 35 5.66 17.13 3.74
C LEU A 35 4.64 18.11 4.33
N HIS A 36 3.86 17.67 5.33
CA HIS A 36 2.93 18.56 6.02
C HIS A 36 3.65 19.73 6.70
N LEU A 37 4.72 19.44 7.46
CA LEU A 37 5.51 20.47 8.15
C LEU A 37 6.19 21.42 7.17
N ASP A 38 6.71 20.88 6.07
CA ASP A 38 7.39 21.63 5.03
C ASP A 38 6.43 22.58 4.31
N LEU A 39 5.23 22.10 3.94
CA LEU A 39 4.18 22.94 3.34
C LEU A 39 3.65 24.04 4.28
N LEU A 40 3.73 23.86 5.60
CA LEU A 40 3.42 24.94 6.55
C LEU A 40 4.47 26.05 6.56
N ALA A 41 5.70 25.76 6.12
CA ALA A 41 6.84 26.68 6.13
C ALA A 41 7.14 27.30 4.76
N VAL A 42 6.56 26.79 3.67
CA VAL A 42 6.85 27.21 2.30
C VAL A 42 6.05 28.47 1.91
N ASP A 43 6.72 29.43 1.28
CA ASP A 43 6.06 30.50 0.51
C ASP A 43 5.46 29.89 -0.77
N PHE A 44 4.13 29.89 -0.87
CA PHE A 44 3.38 29.29 -1.98
C PHE A 44 3.72 29.87 -3.37
N ASN A 45 4.48 30.97 -3.43
CA ASN A 45 4.99 31.52 -4.68
C ASN A 45 6.12 30.67 -5.31
N ALA A 46 6.72 29.74 -4.58
CA ALA A 46 7.69 28.77 -5.11
C ALA A 46 7.04 27.39 -5.23
N ILE A 47 6.94 26.85 -6.44
CA ILE A 47 6.47 25.47 -6.65
C ILE A 47 7.59 24.50 -6.23
N PRO A 48 7.39 23.65 -5.22
CA PRO A 48 8.40 22.69 -4.79
C PRO A 48 8.62 21.60 -5.85
N VAL A 49 9.72 21.72 -6.60
CA VAL A 49 10.06 20.83 -7.74
C VAL A 49 10.27 19.37 -7.31
N TYR A 50 10.61 19.11 -6.04
CA TYR A 50 10.77 17.76 -5.50
C TYR A 50 9.42 17.05 -5.28
N LEU A 51 8.33 17.82 -5.16
CA LEU A 51 7.04 17.29 -4.71
C LEU A 51 6.47 16.22 -5.66
N PRO A 52 6.44 16.40 -6.99
CA PRO A 52 5.97 15.36 -7.89
C PRO A 52 6.79 14.06 -7.79
N HIS A 53 8.11 14.18 -7.64
CA HIS A 53 8.97 13.01 -7.51
C HIS A 53 8.73 12.26 -6.20
N LEU A 54 8.61 12.99 -5.08
CA LEU A 54 8.27 12.41 -3.78
C LEU A 54 6.92 11.67 -3.81
N LEU A 55 5.91 12.27 -4.44
CA LEU A 55 4.60 11.66 -4.59
C LEU A 55 4.62 10.41 -5.49
N SER A 56 5.44 10.39 -6.55
CA SER A 56 5.61 9.18 -7.38
C SER A 56 6.18 8.00 -6.58
N TYR A 57 7.12 8.25 -5.67
CA TYR A 57 7.69 7.18 -4.86
C TYR A 57 6.69 6.59 -3.86
N ILE A 58 5.84 7.44 -3.27
CA ILE A 58 4.77 7.00 -2.38
C ILE A 58 3.67 6.27 -3.15
N HIS A 59 3.37 6.69 -4.39
CA HIS A 59 2.45 5.98 -5.27
C HIS A 59 2.90 4.52 -5.47
N ASP A 60 4.16 4.30 -5.85
CA ASP A 60 4.68 2.96 -6.11
C ASP A 60 4.73 2.09 -4.85
N ASP A 61 5.02 2.71 -3.69
CA ASP A 61 4.96 2.05 -2.40
C ASP A 61 3.54 1.56 -2.08
N ILE A 62 2.52 2.42 -2.30
CA ILE A 62 1.10 2.09 -2.11
C ILE A 62 0.67 0.97 -3.06
N GLU A 63 1.05 1.04 -4.34
CA GLU A 63 0.73 0.00 -5.33
C GLU A 63 1.33 -1.35 -4.93
N THR A 64 2.55 -1.36 -4.39
CA THR A 64 3.19 -2.58 -3.89
C THR A 64 2.45 -3.16 -2.69
N ILE A 65 2.02 -2.30 -1.76
CA ILE A 65 1.25 -2.72 -0.58
C ILE A 65 -0.10 -3.29 -1.00
N ASP A 66 -0.81 -2.65 -1.93
CA ASP A 66 -2.12 -3.09 -2.42
C ASP A 66 -2.04 -4.49 -3.06
N LYS A 67 -1.03 -4.71 -3.93
CA LYS A 67 -0.76 -6.03 -4.51
C LYS A 67 -0.50 -7.10 -3.44
N GLU A 68 0.25 -6.77 -2.39
CA GLU A 68 0.47 -7.72 -1.31
C GLU A 68 -0.81 -8.01 -0.53
N LEU A 69 -1.61 -7.00 -0.20
CA LEU A 69 -2.89 -7.17 0.49
C LEU A 69 -3.87 -8.05 -0.31
N ILE A 70 -3.92 -7.89 -1.63
CA ILE A 70 -4.67 -8.76 -2.53
C ILE A 70 -4.10 -10.20 -2.50
N SER A 71 -2.78 -10.34 -2.56
CA SER A 71 -2.14 -11.67 -2.53
C SER A 71 -2.36 -12.43 -1.22
N LEU A 72 -2.54 -11.70 -0.12
CA LEU A 72 -2.87 -12.24 1.21
C LEU A 72 -4.37 -12.55 1.34
N GLY A 73 -5.19 -12.24 0.33
CA GLY A 73 -6.64 -12.39 0.35
C GLY A 73 -7.33 -11.44 1.33
N LEU A 74 -6.64 -10.37 1.76
CA LEU A 74 -7.21 -9.35 2.64
C LEU A 74 -8.06 -8.37 1.83
N PHE A 75 -7.59 -8.01 0.62
CA PHE A 75 -8.27 -7.13 -0.33
C PHE A 75 -8.66 -7.91 -1.60
N ASP A 76 -9.63 -7.39 -2.35
CA ASP A 76 -9.97 -7.87 -3.69
C ASP A 76 -9.63 -6.81 -4.75
N GLU A 77 -9.49 -7.22 -6.03
CA GLU A 77 -9.18 -6.29 -7.13
C GLU A 77 -10.28 -5.26 -7.41
N ALA A 78 -11.47 -5.44 -6.84
CA ALA A 78 -12.59 -4.52 -6.97
C ALA A 78 -12.65 -3.52 -5.81
N MET A 79 -11.82 -3.70 -4.77
CA MET A 79 -11.82 -2.87 -3.57
C MET A 79 -11.48 -1.43 -3.95
N GLY A 80 -12.28 -0.49 -3.43
CA GLY A 80 -12.15 0.94 -3.77
C GLY A 80 -12.72 1.34 -5.14
N LYS A 81 -13.13 0.41 -6.01
CA LYS A 81 -13.92 0.75 -7.21
C LYS A 81 -15.36 1.03 -6.79
N ARG A 82 -15.96 2.12 -7.28
CA ARG A 82 -17.39 2.41 -7.04
C ARG A 82 -18.22 1.19 -7.50
N PRO A 83 -19.20 0.72 -6.71
CA PRO A 83 -20.11 -0.31 -7.16
C PRO A 83 -20.71 0.09 -8.51
N ARG A 84 -20.68 -0.80 -9.50
CA ARG A 84 -21.44 -0.58 -10.74
C ARG A 84 -22.90 -0.42 -10.31
N LYS A 85 -23.56 0.68 -10.73
CA LYS A 85 -25.01 0.80 -10.56
C LYS A 85 -25.62 -0.48 -11.16
N PRO A 86 -26.48 -1.21 -10.43
CA PRO A 86 -27.19 -2.31 -11.05
C PRO A 86 -27.96 -1.73 -12.23
N ASP A 87 -27.79 -2.32 -13.41
CA ASP A 87 -28.55 -1.93 -14.59
C ASP A 87 -30.04 -1.98 -14.22
N ALA A 88 -30.71 -0.83 -14.33
CA ALA A 88 -32.13 -0.73 -14.03
C ALA A 88 -32.88 -1.71 -14.94
N LYS A 89 -33.52 -2.72 -14.34
CA LYS A 89 -34.44 -3.61 -15.03
C LYS A 89 -35.74 -2.90 -15.34
#